data_AF-A0A1V9YTR6-F1
#
_entry.id   AF-A0A1V9YTR6-F1
#
_cell.length_a   1.000
_cell.length_b   1.000
_cell.length_c   1.000
_cell.angle_alpha   90.00
_cell.angle_beta   90.00
_cell.angle_gamma   90.00
#
_symmetry.space_group_name_H-M   'P 1'
#
loop_
_entity.id
_entity.type
_entity.pdbx_description
1 polymer ?
#
loop_
_entity_poly.entity_id
_entity_poly.type
_entity_poly.pdbx_seq_one_letter_code
_entity_poly.pdbx_strand_id
1 'polypeptide(L)' 'MLYARNGLALLRLDDMALEMTKFVAEGSYGHVWLGTYRGQPVAIKCLLPGKATNATIAQLVEEIKLASRYNVLGTELWRS' A
#
# COMPACT_ATOMS: atom_id res chain seq x y z
N MET A 1 -22.36 17.78 10.85
CA MET A 1 -22.19 16.40 10.36
C MET A 1 -21.41 16.42 9.04
N LEU A 2 -20.08 16.56 9.08
CA LEU A 2 -19.21 16.56 7.88
C LEU A 2 -17.80 16.05 8.24
N TYR A 3 -17.61 14.72 8.34
CA TYR A 3 -16.28 14.12 8.61
C TYR A 3 -15.93 12.95 7.67
N ALA A 4 -16.53 12.88 6.49
CA ALA A 4 -16.38 11.72 5.59
C ALA A 4 -15.59 11.97 4.29
N ARG A 5 -14.83 13.08 4.15
CA ARG A 5 -14.17 13.41 2.86
C ARG A 5 -12.70 13.01 2.69
N ASN A 6 -11.99 12.56 3.72
CA ASN A 6 -10.56 12.22 3.58
C ASN A 6 -10.21 10.81 4.08
N GLY A 7 -10.85 9.78 3.51
CA GLY A 7 -10.59 8.38 3.90
C GLY A 7 -9.13 7.93 3.77
N LEU A 8 -8.35 8.55 2.88
CA LEU A 8 -6.92 8.26 2.73
C LEU A 8 -6.03 8.97 3.75
N ALA A 9 -6.47 10.10 4.32
CA ALA A 9 -5.66 10.83 5.30
C ALA A 9 -5.45 10.01 6.58
N LEU A 10 -6.47 9.23 6.97
CA LEU A 10 -6.39 8.29 8.10
C LEU A 10 -5.53 7.06 7.81
N LEU A 11 -5.26 6.77 6.53
CA LEU A 11 -4.46 5.64 6.07
C LEU A 11 -3.03 6.04 5.69
N ARG A 12 -2.70 7.34 5.78
CA ARG A 12 -1.39 7.85 5.42
C ARG A 12 -0.35 7.37 6.42
N LEU A 13 0.72 6.77 5.91
CA LEU A 13 1.87 6.36 6.69
C LEU A 13 2.94 7.46 6.68
N ASP A 14 3.79 7.42 7.70
CA ASP A 14 5.00 8.24 7.77
C ASP A 14 6.04 7.69 6.79
N ASP A 15 6.34 8.46 5.73
CA ASP A 15 7.25 8.05 4.67
C ASP A 15 8.70 7.95 5.15
N MET A 16 9.08 8.70 6.18
CA MET A 16 10.44 8.63 6.77
C MET A 16 10.68 7.31 7.50
N ALA A 17 9.62 6.60 7.89
CA ALA A 17 9.71 5.31 8.55
C ALA A 17 9.68 4.12 7.58
N LEU A 18 9.62 4.37 6.27
CA LEU A 18 9.57 3.35 5.22
C LEU A 18 10.92 3.19 4.53
N GLU A 19 11.44 1.98 4.53
CA GLU A 19 12.70 1.63 3.88
C GLU A 19 12.44 0.59 2.78
N MET A 20 12.73 0.93 1.53
CA MET A 20 12.60 0.00 0.40
C MET A 20 13.94 -0.68 0.15
N THR A 21 13.97 -2.02 0.21
CA THR A 21 15.24 -2.76 0.26
C THR A 21 15.52 -3.57 -1.00
N LYS A 22 14.56 -4.38 -1.48
CA LYS A 22 14.80 -5.32 -2.58
C LYS A 22 13.59 -5.41 -3.51
N PHE A 23 13.83 -5.32 -4.81
CA PHE A 23 12.81 -5.62 -5.80
C PHE A 23 12.39 -7.09 -5.74
N VAL A 24 11.09 -7.36 -5.69
CA VAL A 24 10.54 -8.71 -5.59
C VAL A 24 9.92 -9.15 -6.90
N ALA A 25 9.05 -8.33 -7.48
CA ALA A 25 8.32 -8.70 -8.69
C ALA A 25 7.77 -7.47 -9.43
N GLU A 26 7.50 -7.66 -10.72
CA GLU A 26 6.72 -6.75 -11.56
C GLU A 26 5.47 -7.47 -12.04
N GLY A 27 4.32 -6.81 -11.95
CA GLY A 27 3.10 -7.22 -12.61
C GLY A 27 2.54 -6.08 -13.47
N SER A 28 1.44 -6.35 -14.17
CA SER A 28 0.83 -5.39 -15.11
C SER A 28 0.43 -4.05 -14.47
N TYR A 29 0.26 -4.02 -13.14
CA TYR A 29 -0.23 -2.85 -12.39
C TYR A 29 0.85 -2.17 -11.53
N GLY A 30 2.03 -2.76 -11.37
CA GLY A 30 3.02 -2.21 -10.46
C GLY A 30 4.21 -3.10 -10.13
N HIS A 31 5.17 -2.50 -9.43
CA HIS A 31 6.29 -3.18 -8.80
C HIS A 31 5.98 -3.50 -7.36
N VAL A 32 6.46 -4.66 -6.92
CA VAL A 32 6.47 -5.05 -5.51
C VAL A 32 7.91 -5.10 -5.03
N TRP A 33 8.15 -4.43 -3.91
CA TRP A 33 9.42 -4.41 -3.23
C TRP A 33 9.26 -5.00 -1.84
N LEU A 34 10.29 -5.70 -1.38
CA LEU A 34 10.51 -5.96 0.02
C LEU A 34 11.04 -4.68 0.66
N GLY A 35 10.58 -4.40 1.87
CA GLY A 35 11.05 -3.29 2.67
C GLY A 35 10.75 -3.47 4.15
N THR A 36 11.01 -2.42 4.92
CA THR A 36 10.58 -2.33 6.31
C THR A 36 9.74 -1.09 6.52
N TYR A 37 8.76 -1.19 7.42
CA TYR A 37 8.05 -0.04 7.96
C TYR A 37 8.18 -0.08 9.48
N ARG A 38 8.83 0.92 10.09
CA ARG A 38 9.17 0.93 11.52
C ARG A 38 9.87 -0.37 11.98
N GLY A 39 10.79 -0.86 11.16
CA GLY A 39 11.55 -2.09 11.41
C GLY A 39 10.78 -3.40 11.21
N GLN A 40 9.49 -3.35 10.86
CA GLN A 40 8.71 -4.55 10.53
C GLN A 40 8.78 -4.84 9.03
N PRO A 41 9.01 -6.10 8.60
CA PRO A 41 9.06 -6.45 7.19
C PRO A 41 7.70 -6.24 6.54
N VAL A 42 7.69 -5.59 5.37
CA VAL A 42 6.48 -5.29 4.60
C VAL A 42 6.70 -5.49 3.10
N ALA A 43 5.61 -5.75 2.38
CA ALA A 43 5.58 -5.63 0.93
C ALA A 43 5.15 -4.20 0.55
N ILE A 44 5.90 -3.56 -0.34
CA ILE A 44 5.67 -2.21 -0.82
C ILE A 44 5.25 -2.31 -2.28
N LYS A 45 3.99 -1.97 -2.59
CA LYS A 45 3.45 -1.96 -3.96
C LYS A 45 3.49 -0.53 -4.52
N CYS A 46 4.17 -0.35 -5.64
CA CYS A 46 4.34 0.92 -6.33
C CYS A 46 3.79 0.83 -7.75
N LEU A 47 3.27 1.94 -8.29
CA LEU A 47 2.97 2.02 -9.72
C LEU A 47 4.26 1.89 -10.54
N LEU A 48 4.15 1.37 -11.77
CA LEU A 48 5.27 1.31 -12.69
C LEU A 48 5.82 2.72 -13.00
N PRO A 49 7.14 2.90 -13.11
CA PRO A 49 7.74 4.17 -13.53
C PRO A 49 7.12 4.68 -14.83
N GLY A 50 6.74 5.96 -14.86
CA GLY A 50 6.10 6.57 -16.04
C GLY A 50 4.65 6.13 -16.32
N LYS A 51 4.04 5.29 -15.48
CA LYS A 51 2.62 4.89 -15.58
C LYS A 51 1.73 5.53 -14.52
N ALA A 52 2.20 6.55 -13.81
CA ALA A 52 1.41 7.32 -12.85
C ALA A 52 0.47 8.30 -13.57
N THR A 53 -0.66 7.79 -14.03
CA THR A 53 -1.76 8.58 -14.61
C THR A 53 -2.86 8.74 -13.57
N ASN A 54 -3.76 9.71 -13.76
CA ASN A 54 -4.91 9.87 -12.85
C ASN A 54 -5.75 8.58 -12.73
N ALA A 55 -5.87 7.82 -13.82
CA ALA A 55 -6.62 6.56 -13.82
C ALA A 55 -5.92 5.47 -12.99
N THR A 56 -4.61 5.28 -13.16
CA THR A 56 -3.86 4.26 -12.42
C THR A 56 -3.68 4.62 -10.95
N ILE A 57 -3.54 5.91 -10.64
CA ILE A 57 -3.57 6.43 -9.26
C ILE A 57 -4.93 6.15 -8.62
N ALA A 58 -6.04 6.42 -9.32
CA ALA A 58 -7.38 6.14 -8.82
C ALA A 58 -7.61 4.65 -8.56
N GLN A 59 -7.13 3.78 -9.45
CA GLN A 59 -7.17 2.32 -9.24
C GLN A 59 -6.40 1.90 -7.99
N LEU A 60 -5.17 2.39 -7.81
CA LEU A 60 -4.37 2.09 -6.62
C LEU A 60 -5.04 2.62 -5.33
N VAL A 61 -5.67 3.80 -5.39
CA VAL A 61 -6.45 4.35 -4.27
C VAL A 61 -7.62 3.44 -3.90
N GLU A 62 -8.34 2.89 -4.88
CA GLU A 62 -9.41 1.93 -4.60
C GLU A 62 -8.89 0.63 -3.98
N GLU A 63 -7.74 0.11 -4.45
CA GLU A 63 -7.09 -1.02 -3.80
C GLU A 63 -6.73 -0.74 -2.34
N ILE A 64 -6.17 0.45 -2.03
CA ILE A 64 -5.85 0.86 -0.65
C ILE A 64 -7.11 0.87 0.22
N LYS A 65 -8.21 1.45 -0.29
CA LYS A 65 -9.49 1.51 0.42
C LYS A 65 -10.10 0.13 0.64
N LEU A 66 -9.95 -0.78 -0.32
CA LEU A 66 -10.40 -2.16 -0.19
C LEU A 66 -9.55 -2.87 0.88
N ALA A 67 -8.23 -2.87 0.74
CA ALA A 67 -7.31 -3.52 1.67
C ALA A 67 -7.48 -3.03 3.11
N SER A 68 -7.69 -1.72 3.32
CA SER A 68 -7.89 -1.14 4.64
C SER A 68 -9.17 -1.66 5.33
N ARG A 69 -10.18 -2.10 4.58
CA ARG A 69 -11.41 -2.66 5.13
C ARG A 69 -11.24 -4.12 5.55
N TYR A 70 -10.40 -4.88 4.84
CA TYR A 70 -10.16 -6.29 5.12
C TYR A 70 -9.12 -6.54 6.23
N ASN A 71 -8.31 -5.54 6.58
CA ASN A 71 -7.27 -5.65 7.62
C ASN A 71 -7.81 -5.78 9.07
N VAL A 72 -9.13 -5.83 9.27
CA VAL A 72 -9.74 -6.07 10.60
C VAL A 72 -9.88 -7.57 10.91
N LEU A 73 -9.62 -8.49 9.96
CA LEU A 73 -9.89 -9.94 10.14
C LEU A 73 -8.68 -10.88 9.90
N GLY A 74 -7.46 -10.37 9.68
CA GLY A 74 -6.37 -11.13 9.03
C GLY A 74 -5.12 -11.47 9.85
N THR A 75 -5.09 -11.33 11.18
CA THR A 75 -3.84 -11.47 11.97
C THR A 75 -3.42 -12.92 12.30
N GLU A 76 -4.08 -13.97 11.81
CA GLU A 76 -3.82 -15.35 12.27
C GLU A 76 -3.22 -16.33 11.24
N LEU A 77 -3.02 -15.98 9.97
CA LEU A 77 -2.70 -16.99 8.94
C LEU A 77 -1.25 -17.01 8.40
N TRP A 78 -0.31 -16.26 8.98
CA TRP A 78 1.11 -16.29 8.56
C TRP A 78 2.05 -16.93 9.59
N ARG A 79 1.51 -17.76 10.50
CA ARG A 79 2.27 -18.63 11.40
C ARG A 79 2.00 -20.09 11.06
N SER A 80 2.57 -20.57 9.97
CA SER A 80 2.74 -22.00 9.71
C SER A 80 3.99 -22.24 8.89
#